data_AF-A0A9C9G5H0-F1
#
_entry.id   AF-A0A9C9G5H0-F1
#
_cell.length_a   1.000
_cell.length_b   1.000
_cell.length_c   1.000
_cell.angle_alpha   90.00
_cell.angle_beta   90.00
_cell.angle_gamma   90.00
#
_symmetry.space_group_name_H-M   'P 1'
#
loop_
_entity.id
_entity.type
_entity.pdbx_description
1 polymer ?
#
loop_
_entity_poly.entity_id
_entity_poly.type
_entity_poly.pdbx_seq_one_letter_code
_entity_poly.pdbx_strand_id
1 'polypeptide(L)' 'HGEDACGCYPLNGLLMCAHKRGLRVTTLDLRNSDDTAGSRDQVVGYGAWVLTEPDVIADAR' A
#
# COMPACT_ATOMS: atom_id res chain seq x y z
N HIS A 1 -15.92 -5.35 0.73
CA HIS A 1 -15.17 -4.19 1.22
C HIS A 1 -14.01 -3.81 0.29
N GLY A 2 -14.18 -3.91 -1.03
CA GLY A 2 -13.19 -3.44 -2.02
C GLY A 2 -13.72 -2.30 -2.88
N GLU A 3 -15.02 -2.04 -2.82
CA GLU A 3 -15.71 -1.01 -3.62
C GLU A 3 -15.34 0.44 -3.26
N ASP A 4 -14.84 0.68 -2.04
CA ASP A 4 -14.50 2.03 -1.57
C ASP A 4 -13.10 2.50 -1.99
N ALA A 5 -12.31 1.63 -2.64
CA ALA A 5 -10.99 1.96 -3.17
C ALA A 5 -10.96 1.70 -4.68
N CYS A 6 -10.90 2.76 -5.48
CA CYS A 6 -10.92 2.69 -6.95
C CYS A 6 -9.79 1.84 -7.57
N GLY A 7 -8.75 1.49 -6.80
CA GLY A 7 -7.62 0.65 -7.20
C GLY A 7 -7.54 -0.71 -6.52
N CYS A 8 -8.58 -1.20 -5.84
CA CYS A 8 -8.50 -2.42 -5.03
C CYS A 8 -8.08 -3.67 -5.86
N TYR A 9 -8.62 -3.83 -7.07
CA TYR A 9 -8.33 -4.98 -7.92
C TYR A 9 -6.86 -5.01 -8.40
N PRO A 10 -6.29 -3.95 -8.99
CA PRO A 10 -4.88 -3.95 -9.35
C PRO A 10 -3.96 -4.05 -8.14
N LEU A 11 -4.31 -3.45 -6.98
CA LEU A 11 -3.54 -3.60 -5.74
C LEU A 11 -3.53 -5.05 -5.24
N ASN A 12 -4.67 -5.74 -5.25
CA ASN A 12 -4.74 -7.15 -4.88
C ASN A 12 -3.86 -8.02 -5.79
N GLY A 13 -3.88 -7.75 -7.11
CA GLY A 13 -3.00 -8.41 -8.07
C GLY A 13 -1.52 -8.16 -7.79
N LEU A 14 -1.16 -6.90 -7.52
CA LEU A 14 0.20 -6.53 -7.14
C LEU A 14 0.67 -7.26 -5.88
N LEU A 15 -0.15 -7.30 -4.83
CA LEU A 15 0.18 -7.97 -3.57
C LEU A 15 0.32 -9.49 -3.75
N MET A 16 -0.53 -10.11 -4.57
CA MET A 16 -0.39 -11.52 -4.91
C MET A 16 0.94 -11.78 -5.64
N CYS A 17 1.30 -10.95 -6.60
CA CYS A 17 2.57 -11.06 -7.33
C CYS A 17 3.77 -10.83 -6.41
N ALA A 18 3.69 -9.85 -5.51
CA ALA A 18 4.73 -9.55 -4.53
C ALA A 18 4.98 -10.75 -3.61
N HIS A 19 3.91 -11.36 -3.10
CA HIS A 19 4.00 -12.56 -2.27
C HIS A 19 4.63 -13.74 -3.03
N LYS A 20 4.17 -14.02 -4.25
CA LYS A 20 4.72 -15.11 -5.09
C LYS A 20 6.21 -14.94 -5.42
N ARG A 21 6.68 -13.69 -5.49
CA ARG A 21 8.07 -13.35 -5.79
C ARG A 21 8.93 -13.15 -4.54
N GLY A 22 8.35 -13.25 -3.34
CA GLY A 22 9.08 -12.97 -2.10
C GLY A 22 9.54 -11.52 -1.95
N LEU A 23 8.84 -10.56 -2.57
CA LEU A 23 9.20 -9.15 -2.46
C LEU A 23 8.93 -8.60 -1.06
N ARG A 24 9.80 -7.71 -0.60
CA ARG A 24 9.57 -6.91 0.60
C ARG A 24 8.70 -5.71 0.27
N VAL A 25 7.64 -5.52 1.05
CA VAL A 25 6.76 -4.34 0.95
C VAL A 25 7.05 -3.40 2.12
N THR A 26 7.36 -2.15 1.82
CA THR A 26 7.60 -1.10 2.83
C THR A 26 6.61 0.03 2.64
N THR A 27 5.87 0.41 3.69
CA THR A 27 5.00 1.58 3.67
C THR A 27 5.85 2.85 3.73
N LEU A 28 5.64 3.78 2.80
CA LEU A 28 6.31 5.07 2.77
C LEU A 28 5.50 6.15 3.48
N ASP A 29 4.20 6.21 3.20
CA ASP A 29 3.31 7.24 3.75
C ASP A 29 1.86 6.76 3.78
N LEU A 30 1.09 7.27 4.73
CA LEU A 30 -0.36 7.09 4.84
C LEU A 30 -0.96 8.45 5.21
N ARG A 31 -1.94 8.91 4.43
CA ARG A 31 -2.59 10.21 4.58
C ARG A 31 -4.08 10.10 4.37
N ASN A 32 -4.83 11.14 4.72
CA ASN A 32 -6.24 11.22 4.37
C ASN A 32 -6.65 12.65 4.02
N SER A 33 -7.82 12.83 3.40
CA SER A 33 -8.31 14.14 2.98
C SER A 33 -8.76 15.06 4.13
N ASP A 34 -8.88 14.57 5.37
CA ASP A 34 -9.11 15.44 6.55
C ASP A 34 -7.84 16.24 6.91
N ASP A 35 -6.68 15.89 6.35
CA ASP A 35 -5.45 16.70 6.42
C ASP A 35 -5.61 18.08 5.73
N THR A 36 -6.72 18.31 5.01
CA THR A 36 -7.13 19.58 4.38
C THR A 36 -8.54 19.97 4.85
N ALA A 37 -8.64 20.93 5.77
CA ALA A 37 -9.86 21.31 6.50
C ALA A 37 -11.21 21.29 5.71
N GLY A 38 -12.20 20.54 6.22
CA GLY A 38 -13.64 20.77 5.96
C GLY A 38 -14.51 19.51 5.81
N SER A 39 -15.42 19.29 6.78
CA SER A 39 -16.45 18.22 6.88
C SER A 39 -15.94 16.77 7.02
N ARG A 40 -16.18 16.15 8.19
CA ARG A 40 -15.74 14.80 8.59
C ARG A 40 -16.61 13.66 8.09
N ASP A 41 -17.60 13.93 7.25
CA ASP A 41 -18.61 12.93 6.91
C ASP A 41 -18.13 11.95 5.82
N GLN A 42 -17.11 12.34 5.03
CA GLN A 42 -16.47 11.49 4.01
C GLN A 42 -15.00 11.87 3.83
N VAL A 43 -14.09 10.93 4.14
CA VAL A 43 -12.64 11.10 3.97
C VAL A 43 -12.08 10.07 3.01
N VAL A 44 -11.13 10.48 2.17
CA VAL A 44 -10.40 9.59 1.25
C VAL A 44 -9.02 9.32 1.84
N GLY A 45 -8.65 8.05 1.96
CA GLY A 45 -7.31 7.63 2.36
C GLY A 45 -6.35 7.56 1.16
N TYR A 46 -5.11 7.94 1.38
CA TYR A 46 -4.00 7.79 0.44
C TYR A 46 -2.90 6.94 1.09
N GLY A 47 -2.24 6.10 0.31
CA GLY A 47 -1.10 5.32 0.79
C GLY A 47 -0.05 5.15 -0.30
N ALA A 48 1.21 5.11 0.13
CA ALA A 48 2.35 4.87 -0.73
C ALA A 48 3.20 3.72 -0.17
N TRP A 49 3.63 2.83 -1.06
CA TRP A 49 4.46 1.67 -0.72
C TRP A 49 5.59 1.50 -1.73
N VAL A 50 6.71 0.94 -1.27
CA VAL A 50 7.82 0.49 -2.09
C VAL A 50 7.91 -1.03 -2.01
N LEU A 51 8.09 -1.67 -3.17
CA LEU A 51 8.33 -3.09 -3.30
C LEU A 51 9.75 -3.31 -3.79
N THR A 52 10.56 -4.05 -3.03
CA THR A 52 11.93 -4.39 -3.40
C THR A 52 12.14 -5.89 -3.38
N GLU A 53 13.08 -6.36 -4.19
CA GLU A 53 13.63 -7.70 -4.02
C GLU A 53 14.21 -7.81 -2.59
N PRO A 54 14.15 -8.99 -1.96
CA PRO A 54 14.79 -9.22 -0.67
C PRO A 54 16.30 -9.08 -0.84
N ASP A 55 16.95 -8.38 0.08
CA ASP A 55 18.41 -8.33 0.13
C ASP A 55 18.90 -9.67 0.68
N VAL A 56 19.34 -10.53 -0.22
CA VAL A 56 19.88 -11.87 0.08
C VAL A 56 21.04 -11.86 1.08
N ILE A 57 21.76 -10.74 1.24
CA ILE A 57 22.86 -10.63 2.20
C ILE A 57 22.36 -10.13 3.56
N ALA A 58 21.36 -9.25 3.59
CA ALA A 58 20.81 -8.71 4.84
C ALA A 58 19.85 -9.70 5.55
N ASP A 59 19.11 -10.53 4.81
CA ASP A 59 18.10 -11.46 5.36
C ASP A 59 18.67 -12.81 5.82
N ALA A 60 19.96 -13.07 5.56
CA ALA A 60 20.67 -14.27 6.02
C ALA A 60 21.33 -14.09 7.40
N ARG A 61 21.10 -12.95 8.08
CA ARG A 61 21.56 -12.65 9.44
C ARG A 61 20.39 -12.68 10.42
#